data_AF-A0A5N9I3I0-F1
#
_entry.id   AF-A0A5N9I3I0-F1
#
_cell.length_a   1.000
_cell.length_b   1.000
_cell.length_c   1.000
_cell.angle_alpha   90.00
_cell.angle_beta   90.00
_cell.angle_gamma   90.00
#
_symmetry.space_group_name_H-M   'P 1'
#
loop_
_entity.id
_entity.type
_entity.pdbx_description
1 polymer ?
#
loop_
_entity_poly.entity_id
_entity_poly.type
_entity_poly.pdbx_seq_one_letter_code
_entity_poly.pdbx_strand_id
1 'polypeptide(L)'
;MGAEDRKKCAEPGLDELTLQLRAEFALLNKIIELQQLGKGPQTQKQSRKASRAAAKAAIKANKQAGKANWSLKAPKSKQPSTTSKWIEKICWRCKAEFKIHTDWQRPPTLCKMCSKDLDQTYLPSGPDHSTPFASVHFVRGGAPGLGRRR
;
A
#
# COMPACT_ATOMS: atom_id res chain seq x y z
N MET A 1 -46.81 -27.90 -36.34
CA MET A 1 -46.07 -26.75 -35.80
C MET A 1 -45.22 -27.28 -34.66
N GLY A 2 -43.96 -27.64 -34.96
CA GLY A 2 -43.08 -28.35 -34.03
C GLY A 2 -42.43 -27.38 -33.05
N ALA A 3 -42.67 -27.61 -31.77
CA ALA A 3 -41.87 -27.11 -30.67
C ALA A 3 -41.25 -28.32 -29.95
N GLU A 4 -40.11 -28.09 -29.31
CA GLU A 4 -39.39 -29.05 -28.47
C GLU A 4 -38.35 -29.92 -29.17
N ASP A 5 -37.36 -29.27 -29.76
CA ASP A 5 -35.99 -29.79 -29.78
C ASP A 5 -35.01 -28.65 -29.50
N ARG A 6 -35.03 -28.13 -28.26
CA ARG A 6 -33.85 -27.40 -27.73
C ARG A 6 -32.79 -28.44 -27.42
N LYS A 7 -32.05 -28.85 -28.46
CA LYS A 7 -30.73 -29.46 -28.31
C LYS A 7 -29.92 -28.58 -27.36
N LYS A 8 -29.69 -29.10 -26.15
CA LYS A 8 -28.66 -28.60 -25.26
C LYS A 8 -27.36 -28.81 -26.00
N CYS A 9 -26.78 -27.74 -26.55
CA CYS A 9 -25.41 -27.76 -27.06
C CYS A 9 -24.47 -27.94 -25.86
N ALA A 10 -24.39 -29.17 -25.35
CA ALA A 10 -23.31 -29.59 -24.50
C ALA A 10 -22.16 -29.95 -25.45
N GLU A 11 -21.23 -29.01 -25.64
CA GLU A 11 -19.95 -29.27 -26.29
C GLU A 11 -19.29 -30.48 -25.61
N PRO A 12 -19.18 -31.64 -26.28
CA PRO A 12 -18.59 -32.82 -25.67
C PRO A 12 -17.07 -32.71 -25.78
N GLY A 13 -16.40 -32.46 -24.65
CA GLY A 13 -14.93 -32.48 -24.58
C GLY A 13 -14.28 -31.31 -23.84
N LEU A 14 -15.03 -30.51 -23.07
CA LEU A 14 -14.40 -29.56 -22.16
C LEU A 14 -14.00 -30.25 -20.85
N ASP A 15 -12.69 -30.35 -20.65
CA ASP A 15 -12.04 -30.84 -19.44
C ASP A 15 -12.68 -30.21 -18.19
N GLU A 16 -12.92 -30.98 -17.13
CA GLU A 16 -13.67 -30.52 -15.95
C GLU A 16 -13.07 -29.23 -15.35
N LEU A 17 -11.74 -29.13 -15.40
CA LEU A 17 -10.98 -27.95 -14.98
C LEU A 17 -11.34 -26.69 -15.78
N THR A 18 -11.64 -26.83 -17.08
CA THR A 18 -12.05 -25.70 -17.93
C THR A 18 -13.46 -25.20 -17.62
N LEU A 19 -14.35 -26.10 -17.18
CA LEU A 19 -15.68 -25.73 -16.71
C LEU A 19 -15.60 -25.01 -15.35
N GLN A 20 -14.76 -25.51 -14.45
CA GLN A 20 -14.48 -24.85 -13.17
C GLN A 20 -13.89 -23.45 -13.37
N LEU A 21 -12.87 -23.32 -14.24
CA LEU A 21 -12.28 -22.02 -14.57
C LEU A 21 -13.33 -21.04 -15.13
N ARG A 22 -14.20 -21.49 -16.04
CA ARG A 22 -15.27 -20.63 -16.60
C ARG A 22 -16.24 -20.16 -15.52
N ALA A 23 -16.58 -21.01 -14.55
CA ALA A 23 -17.43 -20.64 -13.42
C ALA A 23 -16.72 -19.63 -12.50
N GLU A 24 -15.43 -19.82 -12.21
CA GLU A 24 -14.62 -18.88 -11.43
C GLU A 24 -14.52 -17.52 -12.10
N PHE A 25 -14.26 -17.48 -13.41
CA PHE A 25 -14.23 -16.23 -14.17
C PHE A 25 -15.59 -15.52 -14.16
N ALA A 26 -16.70 -16.25 -14.23
CA ALA A 26 -18.04 -15.67 -14.11
C ALA A 26 -18.27 -15.06 -12.72
N LEU A 27 -17.81 -15.71 -11.65
CA LEU A 27 -17.87 -15.17 -10.29
C LEU A 27 -17.00 -13.91 -10.15
N LEU A 28 -15.79 -13.89 -10.71
CA LEU A 28 -14.90 -12.72 -10.67
C LEU A 28 -15.52 -11.52 -11.40
N ASN A 29 -16.12 -11.73 -12.57
CA ASN A 29 -16.81 -10.66 -13.30
C ASN A 29 -17.96 -10.07 -12.47
N LYS A 30 -18.76 -10.92 -11.81
CA LYS A 30 -19.82 -10.48 -10.91
C LYS A 30 -19.28 -9.67 -9.72
N ILE A 31 -18.15 -10.07 -9.13
CA ILE A 31 -17.50 -9.32 -8.07
C ILE A 31 -17.06 -7.93 -8.56
N ILE A 32 -16.51 -7.84 -9.76
CA ILE A 32 -16.08 -6.58 -10.38
C ILE A 32 -17.29 -5.65 -10.59
N GLU A 33 -18.40 -6.16 -11.13
CA GLU A 33 -19.65 -5.40 -11.30
C GLU A 33 -20.16 -4.85 -9.95
N LEU A 34 -20.21 -5.69 -8.91
CA LEU A 34 -20.63 -5.27 -7.57
C LEU A 34 -19.73 -4.17 -7.00
N GLN A 35 -18.42 -4.23 -7.23
CA GLN A 35 -17.50 -3.17 -6.82
C GLN A 35 -17.71 -1.88 -7.59
N GLN A 36 -18.10 -1.93 -8.87
CA GLN A 36 -18.40 -0.73 -9.67
C GLN A 36 -19.68 -0.04 -9.16
N LEU A 37 -20.71 -0.80 -8.78
CA LEU A 37 -21.93 -0.26 -8.17
C LEU A 37 -21.64 0.46 -6.84
N GLY A 38 -20.69 -0.05 -6.05
CA GLY A 38 -20.23 0.59 -4.81
C GLY A 38 -19.36 1.84 -5.00
N LYS A 39 -18.81 2.07 -6.21
CA LYS A 39 -17.88 3.18 -6.54
C LYS A 39 -18.57 4.37 -7.23
N GLY A 40 -19.90 4.47 -7.18
CA GLY A 40 -20.62 5.66 -7.65
C GLY A 40 -20.25 6.92 -6.85
N PRO A 41 -20.13 8.10 -7.47
CA PRO A 41 -19.74 9.34 -6.77
C PRO A 41 -20.75 9.75 -5.69
N GLN A 42 -22.03 9.35 -5.82
CA GLN A 42 -23.06 9.61 -4.81
C GLN A 42 -23.01 8.63 -3.63
N THR A 43 -22.88 7.32 -3.89
CA THR A 43 -22.77 6.28 -2.84
C THR A 43 -21.49 6.45 -2.02
N GLN A 44 -20.39 6.85 -2.66
CA GLN A 44 -19.13 7.20 -1.99
C GLN A 44 -19.26 8.47 -1.12
N LYS A 45 -19.98 9.50 -1.57
CA LYS A 45 -20.24 10.72 -0.78
C LYS A 45 -21.10 10.42 0.45
N GLN A 46 -22.14 9.59 0.31
CA GLN A 46 -23.00 9.16 1.40
C GLN A 46 -22.23 8.31 2.42
N SER A 47 -21.40 7.36 1.97
CA SER A 47 -20.51 6.56 2.83
C SER A 47 -19.49 7.43 3.60
N ARG A 48 -18.88 8.42 2.94
CA ARG A 48 -17.99 9.41 3.60
C ARG A 48 -18.73 10.28 4.62
N LYS A 49 -19.99 10.64 4.37
CA LYS A 49 -20.81 11.43 5.31
C LYS A 49 -21.20 10.59 6.54
N ALA A 50 -21.59 9.34 6.34
CA ALA A 50 -21.93 8.41 7.41
C ALA A 50 -20.72 8.09 8.30
N SER A 51 -19.56 7.77 7.70
CA SER A 51 -18.31 7.53 8.44
C SER A 51 -17.82 8.77 9.19
N ARG A 52 -17.92 9.97 8.60
CA ARG A 52 -17.60 11.24 9.29
C ARG A 52 -18.55 11.53 10.44
N ALA A 53 -19.84 11.24 10.30
CA ALA A 53 -20.82 11.40 11.37
C ALA A 53 -20.54 10.43 12.53
N ALA A 54 -20.25 9.17 12.22
CA ALA A 54 -19.86 8.17 13.21
C ALA A 54 -18.54 8.54 13.94
N ALA A 55 -17.52 8.98 13.21
CA ALA A 55 -16.26 9.43 13.80
C ALA A 55 -16.45 10.68 14.69
N LYS A 56 -17.29 11.63 14.28
CA LYS A 56 -17.63 12.80 15.09
C LYS A 56 -18.41 12.40 16.35
N ALA A 57 -19.32 11.45 16.26
CA ALA A 57 -20.06 10.92 17.42
C ALA A 57 -19.10 10.22 18.40
N ALA A 58 -18.17 9.40 17.90
CA ALA A 58 -17.15 8.74 18.73
C ALA A 58 -16.21 9.73 19.42
N ILE A 59 -15.74 10.77 18.70
CA ILE A 59 -14.91 11.84 19.29
C ILE A 59 -15.70 12.63 20.34
N LYS A 60 -16.98 12.91 20.09
CA LYS A 60 -17.84 13.61 21.05
C LYS A 60 -18.08 12.77 22.30
N ALA A 61 -18.32 11.48 22.15
CA ALA A 61 -18.44 10.54 23.26
C ALA A 61 -17.14 10.45 24.08
N ASN A 62 -15.97 10.41 23.44
CA ASN A 62 -14.66 10.39 24.10
C ASN A 62 -14.30 11.73 24.78
N LYS A 63 -14.89 12.85 24.36
CA LYS A 63 -14.76 14.14 25.07
C LYS A 63 -15.68 14.22 26.30
N GLN A 64 -16.81 13.50 26.27
CA GLN A 64 -17.81 13.47 27.35
C GLN A 64 -17.45 12.45 28.44
N ALA A 65 -16.84 11.32 28.06
CA ALA A 65 -16.07 10.50 28.98
C ALA A 65 -14.83 11.31 29.39
N GLY A 66 -14.89 11.92 30.58
CA GLY A 66 -13.98 12.98 31.01
C GLY A 66 -12.48 12.72 30.80
N LYS A 67 -11.72 13.83 30.78
CA LYS A 67 -10.25 13.89 30.72
C LYS A 67 -9.61 12.91 31.72
N ALA A 68 -9.41 11.66 31.33
CA ALA A 68 -8.50 10.77 32.01
C ALA A 68 -7.11 11.34 31.79
N ASN A 69 -6.44 11.73 32.87
CA ASN A 69 -5.05 12.14 32.87
C ASN A 69 -4.21 11.00 32.27
N TRP A 70 -3.88 11.13 30.97
CA TRP A 70 -3.07 10.16 30.25
C TRP A 70 -1.58 10.41 30.55
N SER A 71 -1.17 10.32 31.80
CA SER A 71 0.24 10.02 32.09
C SER A 71 0.47 8.52 31.94
N LEU A 72 0.21 7.98 30.75
CA LEU A 72 0.82 6.72 30.34
C LEU A 72 2.27 7.07 29.99
N LYS A 73 3.16 6.99 30.98
CA LYS A 73 4.60 6.97 30.71
C LYS A 73 4.82 5.77 29.79
N ALA A 74 5.08 6.04 28.51
CA ALA A 74 5.50 5.03 27.56
C ALA A 74 6.63 4.21 28.19
N PRO A 75 6.60 2.87 28.12
CA PRO A 75 7.69 2.06 28.65
C PRO A 75 8.95 2.50 27.92
N LYS A 76 9.89 3.11 28.66
CA LYS A 76 11.21 3.45 28.12
C LYS A 76 11.80 2.16 27.60
N SER A 77 11.93 2.04 26.29
CA SER A 77 12.68 0.97 25.65
C SER A 77 14.04 0.92 26.33
N LYS A 78 14.41 -0.23 26.90
CA LYS A 78 15.71 -0.44 27.52
C LYS A 78 16.77 -0.14 26.46
N GLN A 79 17.41 1.02 26.54
CA GLN A 79 18.65 1.30 25.83
C GLN A 79 19.74 0.57 26.62
N PRO A 80 20.45 -0.41 26.04
CA PRO A 80 21.59 -1.00 26.70
C PRO A 80 22.70 0.06 26.76
N SER A 81 22.92 0.60 27.96
CA SER A 81 24.10 1.39 28.28
C SER A 81 25.30 0.45 28.35
N THR A 82 26.29 0.63 27.48
CA THR A 82 27.74 0.48 27.77
C THR A 82 28.56 0.67 26.49
N THR A 83 29.07 1.90 26.33
CA THR A 83 30.43 2.23 25.83
C THR A 83 30.93 1.67 24.49
N SER A 84 30.08 1.07 23.66
CA SER A 84 30.43 0.65 22.31
C SER A 84 29.44 1.27 21.33
N LYS A 85 29.93 1.95 20.29
CA LYS A 85 29.11 2.67 19.30
C LYS A 85 28.25 1.74 18.43
N TRP A 86 28.28 0.44 18.69
CA TRP A 86 27.59 -0.62 17.95
C TRP A 86 26.47 -1.20 18.79
N ILE A 87 25.24 -1.12 18.29
CA ILE A 87 24.05 -1.71 18.89
C ILE A 87 23.65 -2.95 18.09
N GLU A 88 23.21 -4.00 18.77
CA GLU A 88 22.59 -5.17 18.16
C GLU A 88 21.10 -4.91 17.88
N LYS A 89 20.69 -5.21 16.65
CA LYS A 89 19.31 -5.08 16.15
C LYS A 89 18.89 -6.37 15.46
N ILE A 90 17.57 -6.59 15.44
CA ILE A 90 16.96 -7.77 14.82
C ILE A 90 16.42 -7.38 13.45
N CYS A 91 16.72 -8.19 12.43
CA CYS A 91 16.20 -8.03 11.08
C CYS A 91 14.69 -8.27 11.05
N TRP A 92 13.92 -7.34 10.46
CA TRP A 92 12.47 -7.47 10.41
C TRP A 92 11.98 -8.66 9.57
N ARG A 93 12.72 -9.05 8.53
CA ARG A 93 12.32 -10.12 7.59
C ARG A 93 12.74 -11.51 8.04
N CYS A 94 14.01 -11.72 8.38
CA CYS A 94 14.55 -13.03 8.75
C CYS A 94 14.77 -13.22 10.26
N LYS A 95 14.52 -12.20 11.09
CA LYS A 95 14.75 -12.21 12.55
C LYS A 95 16.19 -12.49 12.98
N ALA A 96 17.17 -12.43 12.06
CA ALA A 96 18.58 -12.55 12.39
C ALA A 96 19.09 -11.29 13.11
N GLU A 97 20.01 -11.47 14.05
CA GLU A 97 20.68 -10.39 14.78
C GLU A 97 21.83 -9.81 13.95
N PHE A 98 21.97 -8.48 13.95
CA PHE A 98 23.05 -7.78 13.28
C PHE A 98 23.44 -6.48 14.01
N LYS A 99 24.70 -6.06 13.82
CA LYS A 99 25.27 -4.88 14.50
C LYS A 99 25.12 -3.63 13.63
N ILE A 100 24.68 -2.54 14.25
CA ILE A 100 24.47 -1.23 13.63
C ILE A 100 25.19 -0.16 14.43
N HIS A 101 25.73 0.84 13.74
CA HIS A 101 26.32 2.00 14.41
C HIS A 101 25.23 2.97 14.93
N THR A 102 25.36 3.37 16.17
CA THR A 102 24.50 4.32 16.90
C THR A 102 24.31 5.66 16.18
N ASP A 103 25.40 6.22 15.65
CA ASP A 103 25.40 7.57 15.06
C ASP A 103 24.79 7.66 13.66
N TRP A 104 24.26 6.57 13.09
CA TRP A 104 23.64 6.60 11.77
C TRP A 104 22.29 7.31 11.82
N GLN A 105 22.14 8.40 11.04
CA GLN A 105 20.88 9.15 10.90
C GLN A 105 19.73 8.29 10.34
N ARG A 106 20.05 7.34 9.48
CA ARG A 106 19.10 6.41 8.84
C ARG A 106 19.63 4.98 8.92
N PRO A 107 19.51 4.32 10.07
CA PRO A 107 20.01 2.97 10.23
C PRO A 107 19.16 1.97 9.43
N PRO A 108 19.77 0.94 8.81
CA PRO A 108 19.03 -0.07 8.07
C PRO A 108 18.20 -0.95 9.01
N THR A 109 17.02 -1.36 8.56
CA THR A 109 16.12 -2.25 9.31
C THR A 109 16.27 -3.73 8.91
N LEU A 110 17.04 -3.99 7.86
CA LEU A 110 17.25 -5.31 7.28
C LEU A 110 18.72 -5.71 7.35
N CYS A 111 18.97 -7.02 7.47
CA CYS A 111 20.31 -7.56 7.39
C CYS A 111 20.88 -7.48 5.96
N LYS A 112 22.18 -7.69 5.83
CA LYS A 112 22.91 -7.66 4.54
C LYS A 112 22.36 -8.64 3.49
N MET A 113 21.80 -9.78 3.91
CA MET A 113 21.20 -10.76 3.00
C MET A 113 19.85 -10.26 2.48
N CYS A 114 18.94 -9.89 3.39
CA CYS A 114 17.60 -9.43 3.01
C CYS A 114 17.60 -8.10 2.25
N SER A 115 18.58 -7.22 2.48
CA SER A 115 18.74 -6.00 1.67
C SER A 115 19.15 -6.32 0.24
N LYS A 116 20.11 -7.23 0.04
CA LYS A 116 20.50 -7.69 -1.30
C LYS A 116 19.35 -8.37 -2.03
N ASP A 117 18.54 -9.15 -1.34
CA ASP A 117 17.36 -9.77 -1.95
C ASP A 117 16.39 -8.71 -2.48
N LEU A 118 16.20 -7.60 -1.74
CA LEU A 118 15.38 -6.47 -2.20
C LEU A 118 16.02 -5.75 -3.40
N ASP A 119 17.33 -5.55 -3.38
CA ASP A 119 18.03 -4.89 -4.49
C ASP A 119 17.99 -5.74 -5.77
N GLN A 120 18.05 -7.06 -5.65
CA GLN A 120 17.94 -7.99 -6.79
C GLN A 120 16.51 -8.14 -7.29
N THR A 121 15.52 -8.07 -6.38
CA THR A 121 14.10 -8.09 -6.75
C THR A 121 13.58 -6.72 -7.19
N TYR A 122 14.36 -5.66 -7.01
CA TYR A 122 14.05 -4.33 -7.50
C TYR A 122 14.15 -4.32 -9.03
N LEU A 123 13.00 -4.42 -9.69
CA LEU A 123 12.84 -4.15 -11.11
C LEU A 123 12.54 -2.65 -11.30
N PRO A 124 13.45 -1.85 -11.88
CA PRO A 124 13.22 -0.42 -12.11
C PRO A 124 12.00 -0.13 -13.02
N SER A 125 11.55 -1.15 -13.77
CA SER A 125 10.42 -1.11 -14.69
C SER A 125 9.21 -1.93 -14.20
N GLY A 126 9.14 -2.24 -12.91
CA GLY A 126 7.98 -2.93 -12.33
C GLY A 126 6.68 -2.10 -12.50
N PRO A 127 5.51 -2.74 -12.65
CA PRO A 127 4.24 -2.04 -12.89
C PRO A 127 3.83 -1.11 -11.73
N ASP A 128 4.34 -1.35 -10.52
CA ASP A 128 4.09 -0.53 -9.34
C ASP A 128 5.04 0.66 -9.18
N HIS A 129 6.03 0.80 -10.06
CA HIS A 129 6.98 1.91 -10.02
C HIS A 129 6.46 3.07 -10.87
N SER A 130 5.82 4.05 -10.23
CA SER A 130 5.64 5.36 -10.87
C SER A 130 7.02 5.98 -11.00
N THR A 131 7.61 5.98 -12.20
CA THR A 131 8.74 6.87 -12.46
C THR A 131 8.26 8.28 -12.12
N PRO A 132 8.92 9.00 -11.18
CA PRO A 132 8.54 10.38 -10.94
C PRO A 132 8.85 11.13 -12.24
N PHE A 133 7.83 11.38 -13.05
CA PHE A 133 7.91 12.26 -14.21
C PHE A 133 8.06 13.69 -13.68
N ALA A 134 9.25 14.01 -13.18
CA ALA A 134 9.63 15.38 -12.93
C ALA A 134 10.00 15.97 -14.30
N SER A 135 9.09 16.72 -14.90
CA SER A 135 9.41 17.57 -16.05
C SER A 135 10.34 18.68 -15.57
N VAL A 136 11.65 18.51 -15.80
CA VAL A 136 12.62 19.58 -15.55
C VAL A 136 12.80 20.36 -16.85
N HIS A 137 12.26 21.57 -16.89
CA HIS A 137 12.52 22.50 -17.99
C HIS A 137 13.85 23.21 -17.75
N PHE A 138 14.91 22.74 -18.40
CA PHE A 138 16.20 23.45 -18.44
C PHE A 138 16.06 24.68 -19.33
N VAL A 139 15.72 25.83 -18.72
CA VAL A 139 15.71 27.10 -19.44
C VAL A 139 17.16 27.43 -19.80
N ARG A 140 17.49 27.38 -21.10
CA ARG A 140 18.74 27.94 -21.65
C ARG A 140 18.69 29.46 -21.64
N GLY A 141 18.43 30.06 -20.49
CA GLY A 141 18.70 31.47 -20.24
C GLY A 141 20.17 31.56 -19.87
N GLY A 142 20.96 32.27 -20.67
CA GLY A 142 22.35 32.58 -20.31
C GLY A 142 22.44 33.17 -18.90
N ALA A 143 23.63 33.07 -18.30
CA ALA A 143 23.91 33.49 -16.93
C ALA A 143 23.14 34.76 -16.51
N PRO A 144 22.53 34.79 -15.31
CA PRO A 144 21.75 35.92 -14.82
C PRO A 144 22.70 37.12 -14.65
N GLY A 145 22.81 37.95 -15.69
CA GLY A 145 23.77 39.05 -15.73
C GLY A 145 24.01 39.67 -17.10
N LEU A 146 23.78 38.95 -18.21
CA LEU A 146 23.95 39.50 -19.57
C LEU A 146 22.60 39.90 -20.21
N GLY A 147 21.85 40.77 -19.55
CA GLY A 147 20.71 41.44 -20.17
C GLY A 147 21.18 42.69 -20.93
N ARG A 148 21.04 42.71 -22.27
CA ARG A 148 20.82 43.99 -22.96
C ARG A 148 19.34 44.31 -22.83
N ARG A 149 19.00 45.22 -21.91
CA ARG A 149 17.70 45.89 -21.93
C ARG A 149 17.67 46.75 -23.21
N ARG A 150 16.67 46.55 -24.06
CA ARG A 150 16.23 47.54 -25.05
C ARG A 150 15.01 48.24 -24.48
#